data_AF-A0A0A2WHU7-F1
#
_entry.id   AF-A0A0A2WHU7-F1
#
_cell.length_a   1.000
_cell.length_b   1.000
_cell.length_c   1.000
_cell.angle_alpha   90.00
_cell.angle_beta   90.00
_cell.angle_gamma   90.00
#
_symmetry.space_group_name_H-M   'P 1'
#
loop_
_entity.id
_entity.type
_entity.pdbx_description
1 polymer ?
#
loop_
_entity_poly.entity_id
_entity_poly.type
_entity_poly.pdbx_seq_one_letter_code
_entity_poly.pdbx_strand_id
1 'polypeptide(L)'
;MRKSILSSLMLALCLCVLALSGCASSKDTNQLDRQTYAYSAAIRWGDFEGAWTLVDPKYREAHPLSDVELERYKQVQIAGYRDLAEQVLPDGDVVREIEIDVVNRHTLTQRQTRYTERWRFDAESKTWWLVVGLPDLWQD
;
A
#
# COMPACT_ATOMS: atom_id res chain seq x y z
N MET A 1 -17.82 -4.08 -55.51
CA MET A 1 -17.74 -5.20 -54.53
C MET A 1 -16.40 -5.24 -53.79
N ARG A 2 -15.23 -5.30 -54.43
CA ARG A 2 -13.90 -5.32 -53.77
C ARG A 2 -13.61 -4.15 -52.79
N LYS A 3 -14.01 -2.91 -53.12
CA LYS A 3 -13.75 -1.72 -52.28
C LYS A 3 -14.56 -1.71 -50.96
N SER A 4 -15.76 -2.28 -50.96
CA SER A 4 -16.61 -2.39 -49.77
C SER A 4 -16.06 -3.42 -48.78
N ILE A 5 -15.49 -4.51 -49.31
CA ILE A 5 -14.86 -5.57 -48.49
C ILE A 5 -13.58 -5.05 -47.81
N LEU A 6 -12.76 -4.26 -48.50
CA LEU A 6 -11.58 -3.63 -47.88
C LEU A 6 -11.96 -2.61 -46.80
N SER A 7 -13.04 -1.84 -46.99
CA SER A 7 -13.51 -0.87 -46.01
C SER A 7 -14.06 -1.53 -44.74
N SER A 8 -14.82 -2.62 -44.86
CA SER A 8 -15.30 -3.39 -43.71
C SER A 8 -14.17 -4.09 -42.96
N LEU A 9 -13.14 -4.58 -43.66
CA LEU A 9 -11.98 -5.23 -43.04
C LEU A 9 -11.14 -4.22 -42.22
N MET A 10 -10.99 -3.01 -42.74
CA MET A 10 -10.24 -1.94 -42.08
C MET A 10 -10.99 -1.37 -40.85
N LEU A 11 -12.32 -1.31 -40.91
CA LEU A 11 -13.16 -0.91 -39.77
C LEU A 11 -13.16 -1.96 -38.66
N ALA A 12 -13.22 -3.25 -39.01
CA ALA A 12 -13.10 -4.36 -38.04
C ALA A 12 -11.73 -4.39 -37.37
N LEU A 13 -10.65 -4.10 -38.12
CA LEU A 13 -9.30 -4.03 -37.56
C LEU A 13 -9.14 -2.85 -36.58
N CYS A 14 -9.71 -1.67 -36.89
CA CYS A 14 -9.70 -0.54 -35.96
C CYS A 14 -10.49 -0.84 -34.68
N LEU A 15 -11.62 -1.53 -34.79
CA LEU A 15 -12.43 -1.92 -33.63
C LEU A 15 -11.72 -2.93 -32.72
N CYS A 16 -10.95 -3.86 -33.29
CA CYS A 16 -10.11 -4.78 -32.52
C CYS A 16 -8.99 -4.06 -31.78
N VAL A 17 -8.35 -3.03 -32.36
CA VAL A 17 -7.27 -2.29 -31.68
C VAL A 17 -7.80 -1.46 -30.50
N LEU A 18 -9.02 -0.92 -30.60
CA LEU A 18 -9.68 -0.19 -29.52
C LEU A 18 -10.14 -1.11 -28.36
N ALA A 19 -10.32 -2.41 -28.61
CA ALA A 19 -10.71 -3.36 -27.58
C ALA A 19 -9.55 -3.84 -26.68
N LEU A 20 -8.30 -3.54 -27.02
CA LEU A 20 -7.12 -3.96 -26.25
C LEU A 20 -6.66 -2.95 -25.19
N SER A 21 -7.28 -1.77 -25.07
CA SER A 21 -6.86 -0.75 -24.08
C SER A 21 -7.33 -1.00 -22.64
N GLY A 22 -7.99 -2.13 -22.35
CA GLY A 22 -8.64 -2.40 -21.06
C GLY A 22 -7.85 -3.23 -20.03
N CYS A 23 -6.68 -3.78 -20.36
CA CYS A 23 -6.02 -4.78 -19.51
C CYS A 23 -4.83 -4.30 -18.67
N ALA A 24 -4.52 -3.01 -18.65
CA ALA A 24 -3.39 -2.50 -17.85
C ALA A 24 -3.72 -2.32 -16.36
N SER A 25 -5.00 -2.16 -15.99
CA SER A 25 -5.39 -1.76 -14.63
C SER A 25 -5.46 -2.89 -13.59
N SER A 26 -5.58 -4.16 -13.99
CA SER A 26 -5.85 -5.27 -13.04
C SER A 26 -4.60 -5.89 -12.40
N LYS A 27 -3.43 -5.75 -13.03
CA LYS A 27 -2.17 -6.28 -12.50
C LYS A 27 -1.64 -5.45 -11.32
N ASP A 28 -1.85 -4.14 -11.37
CA ASP A 28 -1.31 -3.22 -10.36
C ASP A 28 -2.15 -3.22 -9.08
N THR A 29 -3.48 -3.32 -9.17
CA THR A 29 -4.36 -3.54 -8.01
C THR A 29 -3.96 -4.80 -7.24
N ASN A 30 -3.75 -5.92 -7.93
CA ASN A 30 -3.28 -7.16 -7.32
C ASN A 30 -1.90 -7.03 -6.65
N GLN A 31 -1.05 -6.10 -7.09
CA GLN A 31 0.26 -5.87 -6.47
C GLN A 31 0.14 -5.00 -5.22
N LEU A 32 -0.64 -3.93 -5.29
CA LEU A 32 -0.92 -3.08 -4.15
C LEU A 32 -1.57 -3.89 -3.02
N ASP A 33 -2.60 -4.68 -3.33
CA ASP A 33 -3.30 -5.53 -2.36
C ASP A 33 -2.34 -6.48 -1.63
N ARG A 34 -1.35 -7.03 -2.35
CA ARG A 34 -0.32 -7.89 -1.73
C ARG A 34 0.58 -7.10 -0.79
N GLN A 35 0.98 -5.89 -1.16
CA GLN A 35 1.86 -5.05 -0.35
C GLN A 35 1.15 -4.53 0.90
N THR A 36 -0.08 -4.03 0.77
CA THR A 36 -0.90 -3.58 1.88
C THR A 36 -1.28 -4.74 2.81
N TYR A 37 -1.55 -5.94 2.27
CA TYR A 37 -1.76 -7.14 3.07
C TYR A 37 -0.51 -7.54 3.84
N ALA A 38 0.65 -7.62 3.18
CA ALA A 38 1.92 -7.97 3.82
C ALA A 38 2.27 -6.99 4.95
N TYR A 39 2.15 -5.69 4.70
CA TYR A 39 2.38 -4.66 5.70
C TYR A 39 1.41 -4.78 6.88
N SER A 40 0.11 -4.84 6.62
CA SER A 40 -0.87 -4.96 7.69
C SER A 40 -0.74 -6.26 8.49
N ALA A 41 -0.33 -7.36 7.85
CA ALA A 41 -0.03 -8.61 8.54
C ALA A 41 1.20 -8.46 9.45
N ALA A 42 2.28 -7.85 8.95
CA ALA A 42 3.48 -7.60 9.73
C ALA A 42 3.17 -6.75 10.98
N ILE A 43 2.43 -5.64 10.82
CA ILE A 43 2.01 -4.80 11.95
C ILE A 43 1.14 -5.59 12.94
N ARG A 44 0.11 -6.31 12.49
CA ARG A 44 -0.77 -7.11 13.37
C ARG A 44 -0.01 -8.13 14.21
N TRP A 45 1.03 -8.75 13.63
CA TRP A 45 1.84 -9.74 14.32
C TRP A 45 3.03 -9.15 15.09
N GLY A 46 3.18 -7.82 15.10
CA GLY A 46 4.27 -7.14 15.78
C GLY A 46 5.64 -7.29 15.09
N ASP A 47 5.66 -7.71 13.83
CA ASP A 47 6.86 -7.78 12.99
C ASP A 47 7.16 -6.40 12.38
N PHE A 48 7.57 -5.46 13.23
CA PHE A 48 7.86 -4.08 12.80
C PHE A 48 9.12 -3.99 11.93
N GLU A 49 10.07 -4.90 12.10
CA GLU A 49 11.24 -5.02 11.21
C GLU A 49 10.81 -5.47 9.81
N GLY A 50 9.95 -6.48 9.71
CA GLY A 50 9.36 -6.91 8.44
C GLY A 50 8.54 -5.80 7.78
N ALA A 51 7.70 -5.10 8.55
CA ALA A 51 6.94 -3.95 8.06
C ALA A 51 7.87 -2.84 7.54
N TRP A 52 8.99 -2.59 8.22
CA TRP A 52 10.00 -1.61 7.80
C TRP A 52 10.60 -1.93 6.43
N THR A 53 10.75 -3.21 6.07
CA THR A 53 11.27 -3.58 4.74
C THR A 53 10.39 -3.13 3.57
N LEU A 54 9.11 -2.84 3.83
CA LEU A 54 8.12 -2.37 2.85
C LEU A 54 8.07 -0.83 2.74
N VAL A 55 8.83 -0.13 3.58
CA VAL A 55 8.99 1.32 3.53
C VAL A 55 9.99 1.70 2.45
N ASP A 56 9.67 2.77 1.71
CA ASP A 56 10.48 3.32 0.63
C ASP A 56 11.95 3.46 1.05
N PRO A 57 12.91 2.90 0.28
CA PRO A 57 14.33 2.97 0.62
C PRO A 57 14.84 4.39 0.89
N LYS A 58 14.38 5.39 0.13
CA LYS A 58 14.79 6.79 0.33
C LYS A 58 14.25 7.34 1.64
N TYR A 59 13.04 6.94 2.04
CA TYR A 59 12.51 7.29 3.36
C TYR A 59 13.36 6.67 4.46
N ARG A 60 13.71 5.38 4.34
CA ARG A 60 14.53 4.67 5.34
C ARG A 60 15.94 5.22 5.47
N GLU A 61 16.55 5.67 4.37
CA GLU A 61 17.84 6.35 4.38
C GLU A 61 17.77 7.70 5.10
N ALA A 62 16.70 8.47 4.87
CA ALA A 62 16.48 9.76 5.51
C ALA A 62 16.04 9.65 6.99
N HIS A 63 15.38 8.55 7.35
CA HIS A 63 14.83 8.28 8.68
C HIS A 63 15.23 6.87 9.13
N PRO A 64 16.52 6.65 9.45
CA PRO A 64 16.98 5.33 9.86
C PRO A 64 16.28 4.90 11.14
N LEU A 65 15.66 3.71 11.10
CA LEU A 65 15.01 3.12 12.25
C LEU A 65 16.07 2.67 13.26
N SER A 66 16.06 3.27 14.44
CA SER A 66 17.02 2.96 15.51
C SER A 66 16.58 1.75 16.36
N ASP A 67 17.55 1.12 17.01
CA ASP A 67 17.29 0.04 17.97
C ASP A 67 16.34 0.48 19.10
N VAL A 68 16.48 1.74 19.56
CA VAL A 68 15.61 2.31 20.61
C VAL A 68 14.16 2.39 20.13
N GLU A 69 13.92 2.80 18.89
CA GLU A 69 12.56 2.84 18.32
C GLU A 69 11.98 1.44 18.17
N LEU A 70 12.77 0.46 17.71
CA LEU A 70 12.37 -0.95 17.64
C LEU A 70 11.99 -1.51 19.03
N GLU A 71 12.78 -1.21 20.06
CA GLU A 71 12.46 -1.63 21.43
C GLU A 71 11.16 -1.00 21.95
N ARG A 72 10.82 0.23 21.55
CA ARG A 72 9.53 0.84 21.94
C ARG A 72 8.35 0.08 21.33
N TYR A 73 8.47 -0.41 20.09
CA TYR A 73 7.41 -1.21 19.47
C TYR A 73 7.16 -2.54 20.20
N LYS A 74 8.18 -3.13 20.85
CA LYS A 74 8.04 -4.37 21.64
C LYS A 74 7.23 -4.21 22.94
N GLN A 75 6.98 -2.96 23.36
CA GLN A 75 6.21 -2.63 24.56
C GLN A 75 4.70 -2.63 24.32
N VAL A 76 4.25 -2.74 23.06
CA VAL A 76 2.85 -2.76 22.69
C VAL A 76 2.47 -4.06 21.97
N GLN A 77 1.18 -4.39 22.02
CA GLN A 77 0.57 -5.43 21.23
C GLN A 77 -0.50 -4.80 20.34
N ILE A 78 -0.58 -5.23 19.08
CA ILE A 78 -1.63 -4.82 18.17
C ILE A 78 -2.82 -5.75 18.36
N ALA A 79 -3.95 -5.20 18.82
CA ALA A 79 -5.20 -5.94 19.00
C ALA A 79 -6.12 -5.85 17.77
N GLY A 80 -5.92 -4.85 16.93
CA GLY A 80 -6.76 -4.59 15.76
C GLY A 80 -6.06 -3.71 14.74
N TYR A 81 -6.41 -3.92 13.46
CA TYR A 81 -5.92 -3.14 12.33
C TYR A 81 -7.01 -3.11 11.27
N ARG A 82 -7.73 -1.99 11.18
CA ARG A 82 -8.90 -1.81 10.32
C ARG A 82 -8.62 -0.75 9.26
N ASP A 83 -8.93 -1.09 8.02
CA ASP A 83 -9.02 -0.14 6.92
C ASP A 83 -10.36 0.60 7.02
N LEU A 84 -10.31 1.92 7.05
CA LEU A 84 -11.49 2.78 7.18
C LEU A 84 -11.87 3.43 5.86
N ALA A 85 -10.88 3.80 5.06
CA ALA A 85 -11.04 4.50 3.81
C ALA A 85 -9.80 4.33 2.95
N GLU A 86 -10.03 4.26 1.64
CA GLU A 86 -8.98 4.23 0.62
C GLU A 86 -9.31 5.27 -0.46
N GLN A 87 -8.28 5.99 -0.91
CA GLN A 87 -8.38 6.96 -1.99
C GLN A 87 -7.18 6.87 -2.92
N VAL A 88 -7.44 6.82 -4.23
CA VAL A 88 -6.42 7.04 -5.26
C VAL A 88 -6.29 8.55 -5.51
N LEU A 89 -5.08 9.07 -5.38
CA LEU A 89 -4.74 10.47 -5.62
C LEU A 89 -4.51 10.75 -7.11
N PRO A 90 -4.55 12.04 -7.56
CA PRO A 90 -4.35 12.39 -8.97
C PRO A 90 -2.98 12.02 -9.54
N ASP A 91 -1.96 11.87 -8.69
CA ASP A 91 -0.61 11.42 -9.05
C ASP A 91 -0.49 9.88 -9.14
N GLY A 92 -1.55 9.15 -8.83
CA GLY A 92 -1.60 7.69 -8.84
C GLY A 92 -1.20 7.03 -7.51
N ASP A 93 -0.81 7.82 -6.50
CA ASP A 93 -0.58 7.30 -5.16
C ASP A 93 -1.90 6.81 -4.54
N VAL A 94 -1.82 5.86 -3.62
CA VAL A 94 -2.97 5.39 -2.86
C VAL A 94 -2.80 5.76 -1.40
N VAL A 95 -3.77 6.48 -0.86
CA VAL A 95 -3.84 6.84 0.56
C VAL A 95 -4.86 5.94 1.25
N ARG A 96 -4.50 5.42 2.43
CA ARG A 96 -5.39 4.59 3.23
C ARG A 96 -5.44 5.10 4.67
N GLU A 97 -6.63 5.24 5.21
CA GLU A 97 -6.86 5.62 6.61
C GLU A 97 -7.05 4.38 7.45
N ILE A 98 -6.15 4.15 8.40
CA ILE A 98 -6.11 2.95 9.22
C ILE A 98 -6.45 3.30 10.67
N GLU A 99 -7.26 2.45 11.30
CA GLU A 99 -7.40 2.40 12.75
C GLU A 99 -6.59 1.23 13.31
N ILE A 100 -5.75 1.52 14.31
CA ILE A 100 -4.96 0.53 15.01
C ILE A 100 -5.40 0.50 16.47
N ASP A 101 -5.85 -0.67 16.95
CA ASP A 101 -6.08 -0.89 18.37
C ASP A 101 -4.78 -1.35 19.01
N VAL A 102 -4.27 -0.57 19.96
CA VAL A 102 -2.96 -0.77 20.61
C VAL A 102 -3.19 -1.08 22.08
N VAL A 103 -2.59 -2.16 22.55
CA VAL A 103 -2.56 -2.54 23.97
C VAL A 103 -1.15 -2.34 24.50
N ASN A 104 -1.00 -1.55 25.56
CA ASN A 104 0.26 -1.46 26.28
C ASN A 104 0.48 -2.77 27.07
N ARG A 105 1.60 -3.46 26.86
CA ARG A 105 1.86 -4.77 27.46
C ARG A 105 2.14 -4.70 28.97
N HIS A 106 2.52 -3.53 29.48
CA HIS A 106 2.85 -3.32 30.89
C HIS A 106 1.64 -2.87 31.71
N THR A 107 0.79 -2.01 31.16
CA THR A 107 -0.38 -1.45 31.87
C THR A 107 -1.69 -2.13 31.51
N LEU A 108 -1.71 -2.94 30.44
CA LEU A 108 -2.91 -3.54 29.83
C LEU A 108 -3.96 -2.52 29.39
N THR A 109 -3.56 -1.25 29.27
CA THR A 109 -4.42 -0.20 28.74
C THR A 109 -4.54 -0.35 27.23
N GLN A 110 -5.77 -0.32 26.74
CA GLN A 110 -6.07 -0.31 25.31
C GLN A 110 -6.45 1.11 24.87
N ARG A 111 -5.96 1.51 23.69
CA ARG A 111 -6.41 2.71 22.99
C ARG A 111 -6.46 2.48 21.49
N GLN A 112 -7.05 3.43 20.79
CA GLN A 112 -7.08 3.44 19.32
C GLN A 112 -6.19 4.57 18.82
N THR A 113 -5.53 4.36 17.70
CA THR A 113 -4.78 5.41 17.01
C THR A 113 -5.07 5.37 15.51
N ARG A 114 -4.94 6.53 14.86
CA ARG A 114 -5.10 6.68 13.41
C ARG A 114 -3.73 6.64 12.75
N TYR A 115 -3.66 6.00 11.60
CA TYR A 115 -2.47 5.95 10.78
C TYR A 115 -2.84 6.14 9.31
N THR A 116 -2.28 7.18 8.68
CA THR A 116 -2.51 7.46 7.27
C THR A 116 -1.37 6.88 6.45
N GLU A 117 -1.64 5.76 5.77
CA GLU A 117 -0.69 5.18 4.81
C GLU A 117 -0.70 5.99 3.51
N ARG A 118 0.46 6.09 2.86
CA ARG A 118 0.58 6.53 1.47
C ARG A 118 1.46 5.57 0.70
N TRP A 119 0.91 4.98 -0.34
CA TRP A 119 1.55 4.01 -1.21
C TRP A 119 1.84 4.64 -2.55
N ARG A 120 3.10 4.57 -2.96
CA ARG A 120 3.57 5.05 -4.26
C ARG A 120 4.07 3.88 -5.09
N PHE A 121 3.61 3.78 -6.34
CA PHE A 121 4.16 2.83 -7.28
C PHE A 121 5.52 3.32 -7.78
N ASP A 122 6.52 2.44 -7.73
CA ASP A 122 7.82 2.67 -8.33
C ASP A 122 7.96 1.87 -9.62
N ALA A 123 8.03 2.57 -10.75
CA ALA A 123 8.08 1.94 -12.08
C ALA A 123 9.39 1.19 -12.34
N GLU A 124 10.49 1.58 -11.69
CA GLU A 124 11.80 0.95 -11.86
C GLU A 124 11.83 -0.44 -11.20
N SER A 125 11.50 -0.51 -9.91
CA SER A 125 11.43 -1.78 -9.17
C SER A 125 10.11 -2.53 -9.36
N LYS A 126 9.12 -1.92 -10.03
CA LYS A 126 7.77 -2.46 -10.27
C LYS A 126 7.08 -2.93 -8.99
N THR A 127 7.19 -2.13 -7.94
CA THR A 127 6.57 -2.43 -6.65
C THR A 127 5.92 -1.18 -6.06
N TRP A 128 5.05 -1.38 -5.08
CA TRP A 128 4.52 -0.32 -4.25
C TRP A 128 5.37 -0.16 -3.00
N TRP A 129 5.67 1.08 -2.65
CA TRP A 129 6.39 1.44 -1.43
C TRP A 129 5.50 2.29 -0.54
N LEU A 130 5.57 2.03 0.77
CA LEU A 130 4.99 2.91 1.77
C LEU A 130 5.94 4.11 1.99
N VAL A 131 5.46 5.34 1.80
CA VAL A 131 6.33 6.54 1.79
C VAL A 131 6.28 7.38 3.07
N VAL A 132 5.64 6.88 4.12
CA VAL A 132 5.38 7.64 5.37
C VAL A 132 6.01 7.05 6.64
N GLY A 133 6.66 5.88 6.55
CA GLY A 133 7.29 5.20 7.69
C GLY A 133 6.37 4.26 8.46
N LEU A 134 6.77 3.86 9.68
CA LEU A 134 5.93 3.06 10.59
C LEU A 134 4.91 3.96 11.32
N PRO A 135 3.79 3.42 11.82
CA PRO A 135 2.83 4.20 12.59
C PRO A 135 3.46 4.70 13.89
N ASP A 136 3.16 5.96 14.24
CA ASP A 136 3.43 6.46 15.59
C ASP A 136 2.38 5.88 16.55
N LEU A 137 2.80 4.90 17.34
CA LEU A 137 1.95 4.24 18.33
C LEU A 137 2.08 4.86 19.71
N TRP A 138 2.38 6.15 19.85
CA TRP A 138 2.48 6.79 21.16
C TRP A 138 1.77 8.13 21.26
N GLN A 139 1.07 8.57 20.21
CA GLN A 139 0.23 9.76 20.27
C GLN A 139 -1.04 9.49 21.07
N ASP A 140 -1.41 10.48 21.89
CA ASP A 140 -2.62 10.56 22.71
C ASP A 140 -3.77 11.24 21.95
#